data_AF-A0A8D8Y7F3-F1
#
_entry.id   AF-A0A8D8Y7F3-F1
#
_cell.length_a   1.000
_cell.length_b   1.000
_cell.length_c   1.000
_cell.angle_alpha   90.00
_cell.angle_beta   90.00
_cell.angle_gamma   90.00
#
_symmetry.space_group_name_H-M   'P 1'
#
loop_
_entity.id
_entity.type
_entity.pdbx_description
1 polymer ?
#
loop_
_entity_poly.entity_id
_entity_poly.type
_entity_poly.pdbx_seq_one_letter_code
_entity_poly.pdbx_strand_id
1 'polypeptide(L)'
;MKRNPNKKLNKREKDKMKQKMKQSEKEDEVDRSAPVYDKVEFGEIVHAPPKLSKRPRNTEVESKPGKKSQNLLLASMLNPSLKASPSQPPPRKFNYSTNLTGKRKDLSMADRRRLDKEQAMAIAAYKKLKADRWQAGQGK
;
A
#
# COMPACT_ATOMS: atom_id res chain seq x y z
N MET A 1 -39.38 0.80 -59.60
CA MET A 1 -40.58 0.10 -59.08
C MET A 1 -40.78 0.47 -57.61
N LYS A 2 -41.85 1.18 -57.26
CA LYS A 2 -42.18 1.54 -55.86
C LYS A 2 -42.85 0.33 -55.20
N ARG A 3 -42.35 -0.11 -54.04
CA ARG A 3 -42.93 -1.22 -53.27
C ARG A 3 -44.15 -0.71 -52.49
N ASN A 4 -45.32 -1.32 -52.69
CA ASN A 4 -46.53 -0.97 -51.95
C ASN A 4 -46.39 -1.36 -50.47
N PRO A 5 -46.58 -0.43 -49.51
CA PRO A 5 -46.34 -0.66 -48.09
C PRO A 5 -47.37 -1.60 -47.43
N ASN A 6 -48.51 -1.87 -48.08
CA ASN A 6 -49.61 -2.67 -47.53
C ASN A 6 -49.70 -4.11 -48.10
N LYS A 7 -48.66 -4.59 -48.80
CA LYS A 7 -48.69 -5.96 -49.35
C LYS A 7 -48.31 -6.96 -48.25
N LYS A 8 -49.29 -7.77 -47.80
CA LYS A 8 -49.06 -8.89 -46.88
C LYS A 8 -48.08 -9.87 -47.54
N LEU A 9 -46.94 -10.10 -46.91
CA LEU A 9 -45.89 -11.01 -47.39
C LEU A 9 -46.44 -12.45 -47.46
N ASN A 10 -46.15 -13.13 -48.58
CA ASN A 10 -46.49 -14.54 -48.73
C ASN A 10 -45.61 -15.41 -47.81
N LYS A 11 -46.06 -16.62 -47.46
CA LYS A 11 -45.37 -17.54 -46.52
C LYS A 11 -43.90 -17.77 -46.91
N ARG A 12 -43.64 -17.99 -48.22
CA ARG A 12 -42.28 -18.11 -48.77
C ARG A 12 -41.41 -16.87 -48.58
N GLU A 13 -41.98 -15.67 -48.64
CA GLU A 13 -41.23 -14.41 -48.47
C GLU A 13 -40.88 -14.18 -46.99
N LYS A 14 -41.80 -14.54 -46.08
CA LYS A 14 -41.55 -14.53 -44.63
C LYS A 14 -40.45 -15.51 -44.24
N ASP A 15 -40.49 -16.73 -44.78
CA ASP A 15 -39.47 -17.74 -44.52
C ASP A 15 -38.09 -17.31 -45.03
N LYS A 16 -38.04 -16.69 -46.23
CA LYS A 16 -36.79 -16.10 -46.76
C LYS A 16 -36.26 -14.97 -45.88
N MET A 17 -37.10 -14.07 -45.37
CA MET A 17 -36.64 -13.03 -44.45
C MET A 17 -36.15 -13.62 -43.13
N LYS A 18 -36.83 -14.62 -42.58
CA LYS A 18 -36.42 -15.30 -41.35
C LYS A 18 -35.07 -16.01 -41.51
N GLN A 19 -34.83 -16.65 -42.66
CA GLN A 19 -33.53 -17.26 -42.96
C GLN A 19 -32.41 -16.22 -43.09
N LYS A 20 -32.67 -15.08 -43.73
CA LYS A 20 -31.71 -13.98 -43.84
C LYS A 20 -31.34 -13.38 -42.49
N MET A 21 -32.33 -13.13 -41.63
CA MET A 21 -32.10 -12.62 -40.27
C MET A 21 -31.26 -13.62 -39.45
N LYS A 22 -31.55 -14.92 -39.57
CA LYS A 22 -30.80 -15.96 -38.86
C LYS A 22 -29.38 -16.18 -39.41
N GLN A 23 -29.12 -15.79 -40.66
CA GLN A 23 -27.77 -15.77 -41.24
C GLN A 23 -26.99 -14.55 -40.75
N SER A 24 -27.58 -13.36 -40.78
CA SER A 24 -26.92 -12.15 -40.29
C SER A 24 -26.59 -12.23 -38.80
N GLU A 25 -27.50 -12.76 -37.97
CA GLU A 25 -27.23 -12.98 -36.54
C GLU A 25 -26.02 -13.89 -36.30
N LYS A 26 -25.84 -14.92 -37.14
CA LYS A 26 -24.69 -15.84 -37.05
C LYS A 26 -23.39 -15.20 -37.54
N GLU A 27 -23.47 -14.38 -38.60
CA GLU A 27 -22.31 -13.63 -39.11
C GLU A 27 -21.85 -12.60 -38.06
N ASP A 28 -22.78 -11.89 -37.42
CA ASP A 28 -22.49 -10.93 -36.34
C ASP A 28 -21.94 -11.61 -35.07
N GLU A 29 -22.43 -12.81 -34.73
CA GLU A 29 -21.94 -13.59 -33.58
C GLU A 29 -20.51 -14.12 -33.83
N VAL A 30 -20.23 -14.58 -35.05
CA VAL A 30 -18.88 -15.00 -35.46
C VAL A 30 -17.91 -13.82 -35.41
N ASP A 31 -18.32 -12.64 -35.88
CA ASP A 31 -17.48 -11.43 -35.89
C ASP A 31 -17.15 -10.93 -34.48
N ARG A 32 -18.09 -11.07 -33.52
CA ARG A 32 -17.87 -10.73 -32.10
C ARG A 32 -17.08 -11.77 -31.31
N SER A 33 -17.09 -13.02 -31.76
CA SER A 33 -16.32 -14.11 -31.15
C SER A 33 -14.85 -14.09 -31.58
N ALA A 34 -14.52 -13.32 -32.61
CA ALA A 34 -13.14 -13.14 -33.04
C ALA A 34 -12.36 -12.39 -31.95
N PRO A 35 -11.22 -12.92 -31.49
CA PRO A 35 -10.38 -12.23 -30.53
C PRO A 35 -9.87 -10.93 -31.17
N VAL A 36 -10.32 -9.80 -30.64
CA VAL A 36 -9.81 -8.48 -31.00
C VAL A 36 -8.46 -8.32 -30.31
N TYR A 37 -7.38 -8.43 -31.08
CA TYR A 37 -6.02 -8.20 -30.58
C TYR A 37 -5.66 -6.72 -30.75
N ASP A 38 -5.09 -6.15 -29.69
CA ASP A 38 -4.45 -4.85 -29.78
C ASP A 38 -3.13 -5.00 -30.57
N LYS A 39 -2.90 -4.12 -31.55
CA LYS A 39 -1.63 -4.09 -32.28
C LYS A 39 -0.66 -3.21 -31.51
N VAL A 40 0.45 -3.81 -31.06
CA VAL A 40 1.43 -3.18 -30.18
C VAL A 40 2.79 -3.18 -30.87
N GLU A 41 3.45 -2.02 -30.93
CA GLU A 41 4.78 -1.92 -31.52
C GLU A 41 5.89 -2.33 -30.55
N PHE A 42 7.06 -2.70 -31.07
CA PHE A 42 8.22 -3.05 -30.24
C PHE A 42 8.65 -1.85 -29.38
N GLY A 43 8.57 -2.00 -28.06
CA GLY A 43 8.91 -0.96 -27.08
C GLY A 43 7.70 -0.33 -26.38
N GLU A 44 6.49 -0.66 -26.79
CA GLU A 44 5.26 -0.20 -26.16
C GLU A 44 4.85 -1.10 -24.97
N ILE A 45 4.32 -0.50 -23.90
CA ILE A 45 3.93 -1.19 -22.66
C ILE A 45 2.40 -1.12 -22.52
N VAL A 46 1.72 -2.21 -22.92
CA VAL A 46 0.25 -2.33 -23.03
C VAL A 46 -0.48 -2.14 -21.69
N HIS A 47 0.17 -2.50 -20.58
CA HIS A 47 -0.40 -2.42 -19.23
C HIS A 47 0.55 -1.69 -18.27
N ALA A 48 1.02 -0.51 -18.67
CA ALA A 48 1.77 0.33 -17.76
C ALA A 48 0.85 0.75 -16.59
N PRO A 49 1.31 0.65 -15.33
CA PRO A 49 0.55 1.20 -14.22
C PRO A 49 0.32 2.70 -14.43
N PRO A 50 -0.78 3.26 -13.90
CA PRO A 50 -1.09 4.68 -14.08
C PRO A 50 0.05 5.56 -13.59
N LYS A 51 0.51 6.47 -14.45
CA LYS A 51 1.56 7.44 -14.10
C LYS A 51 0.97 8.49 -13.17
N LEU A 52 1.33 8.44 -11.88
CA LEU A 52 0.94 9.46 -10.91
C LEU A 52 1.73 10.75 -11.18
N SER A 53 1.13 11.69 -11.92
CA SER A 53 1.73 13.01 -12.21
C SER A 53 1.68 13.96 -11.01
N LYS A 54 0.73 13.74 -10.09
CA LYS A 54 0.53 14.58 -8.90
C LYS A 54 1.19 13.95 -7.68
N ARG A 55 1.85 14.80 -6.90
CA ARG A 55 2.47 14.41 -5.64
C ARG A 55 1.40 14.13 -4.57
N PRO A 56 1.65 13.20 -3.63
CA PRO A 56 0.77 13.01 -2.50
C PRO A 56 0.70 14.26 -1.61
N ARG A 57 -0.42 14.41 -0.89
CA ARG A 57 -0.67 15.55 -0.02
C ARG A 57 0.33 15.52 1.16
N ASN A 58 0.89 16.67 1.52
CA ASN A 58 1.84 16.88 2.64
C ASN A 58 3.27 16.32 2.47
N THR A 59 3.80 16.23 1.24
CA THR A 59 5.23 15.93 1.04
C THR A 59 6.07 17.20 0.87
N GLU A 60 7.03 17.43 1.76
CA GLU A 60 8.05 18.48 1.62
C GLU A 60 9.07 18.11 0.52
N VAL A 61 9.45 19.10 -0.28
CA VAL A 61 10.48 18.93 -1.31
C VAL A 61 11.85 18.96 -0.64
N GLU A 62 12.42 17.81 -0.33
CA GLU A 62 13.85 17.70 -0.03
C GLU A 62 14.63 18.10 -1.29
N SER A 63 15.28 19.27 -1.28
CA SER A 63 15.72 19.95 -2.52
C SER A 63 16.86 19.28 -3.28
N LYS A 64 17.40 18.16 -2.81
CA LYS A 64 18.31 17.25 -3.54
C LYS A 64 18.63 16.05 -2.64
N PRO A 65 18.44 14.79 -3.09
CA PRO A 65 19.00 13.64 -2.39
C PRO A 65 20.54 13.68 -2.56
N GLY A 66 21.24 14.39 -1.67
CA GLY A 66 22.70 14.53 -1.78
C GLY A 66 23.35 15.64 -0.95
N LYS A 67 22.61 16.67 -0.50
CA LYS A 67 23.17 17.69 0.43
C LYS A 67 23.42 17.18 1.85
N LYS A 68 23.33 15.86 2.07
CA LYS A 68 23.60 15.21 3.36
C LYS A 68 25.09 15.04 3.63
N SER A 69 26.00 15.38 2.71
CA SER A 69 27.46 15.26 2.91
C SER A 69 27.97 16.01 4.15
N GLN A 70 27.26 17.04 4.60
CA GLN A 70 27.57 17.83 5.79
C GLN A 70 27.05 17.18 7.11
N ASN A 71 26.09 16.25 7.01
CA ASN A 71 25.45 15.58 8.14
C ASN A 71 25.81 14.08 8.19
N LEU A 72 26.87 13.65 7.49
CA LEU A 72 27.41 12.31 7.60
C LEU A 72 28.40 12.25 8.76
N LEU A 73 28.31 11.18 9.56
CA LEU A 73 29.20 10.96 10.70
C LEU A 73 30.68 11.05 10.29
N LEU A 74 31.06 10.40 9.20
CA LEU A 74 32.43 10.41 8.68
C LEU A 74 32.90 11.82 8.30
N ALA A 75 32.05 12.62 7.65
CA ALA A 75 32.38 13.99 7.30
C ALA A 75 32.56 14.89 8.54
N SER A 76 31.80 14.65 9.62
CA SER A 76 31.94 15.38 10.89
C SER A 76 33.19 15.02 11.69
N MET A 77 33.74 13.82 11.48
CA MET A 77 35.00 13.39 12.08
C MET A 77 36.21 13.96 11.33
N LEU A 78 36.10 14.07 10.01
CA LEU A 78 37.15 14.61 9.16
C LEU A 78 37.18 16.16 9.19
N ASN A 79 36.02 16.81 9.31
CA ASN A 79 35.88 18.27 9.28
C ASN A 79 35.04 18.77 10.48
N PRO A 80 35.67 19.06 11.63
CA PRO A 80 34.96 19.45 12.85
C PRO A 80 34.28 20.82 12.78
N SER A 81 34.66 21.68 11.81
CA SER A 81 34.00 22.96 11.53
C SER A 81 32.62 22.81 10.86
N LEU A 82 32.30 21.62 10.35
CA LEU A 82 31.00 21.29 9.75
C LEU A 82 29.99 20.79 10.78
N LYS A 83 30.39 20.68 12.06
CA LYS A 83 29.47 20.41 13.17
C LYS A 83 28.54 21.60 13.33
N ALA A 84 27.42 21.52 12.62
CA ALA A 84 26.18 22.27 12.80
C ALA A 84 26.34 23.71 13.31
N SER A 85 26.21 24.67 12.38
CA SER A 85 25.71 26.00 12.70
C SER A 85 24.52 25.91 13.68
N PRO A 86 24.44 26.79 14.71
CA PRO A 86 23.41 26.75 15.76
C PRO A 86 21.97 26.99 15.26
N SER A 87 21.77 27.16 13.95
CA SER A 87 20.46 27.39 13.32
C SER A 87 19.65 26.11 13.03
N GLN A 88 20.19 24.92 13.23
CA GLN A 88 19.41 23.70 13.02
C GLN A 88 18.59 23.39 14.28
N PRO A 89 17.24 23.31 14.20
CA PRO A 89 16.45 22.85 15.34
C PRO A 89 16.93 21.45 15.73
N PRO A 90 16.96 21.12 17.04
CA PRO A 90 17.35 19.79 17.49
C PRO A 90 16.52 18.75 16.72
N PRO A 91 17.09 17.58 16.36
CA PRO A 91 16.36 16.54 15.66
C PRO A 91 15.04 16.35 16.37
N ARG A 92 13.92 16.60 15.66
CA ARG A 92 12.58 16.50 16.23
C ARG A 92 12.54 15.15 16.92
N LYS A 93 12.39 15.14 18.24
CA LYS A 93 12.17 13.90 18.98
C LYS A 93 10.91 13.32 18.35
N PHE A 94 11.08 12.32 17.49
CA PHE A 94 9.96 11.60 16.93
C PHE A 94 9.32 10.95 18.14
N ASN A 95 8.24 11.56 18.62
CA ASN A 95 7.45 11.06 19.73
C ASN A 95 6.78 9.80 19.20
N TYR A 96 7.56 8.71 19.15
CA TYR A 96 7.05 7.38 18.86
C TYR A 96 6.25 6.99 20.09
N SER A 97 4.98 7.44 20.14
CA SER A 97 3.99 6.85 21.01
C SER A 97 3.72 5.46 20.43
N THR A 98 4.57 4.51 20.78
CA THR A 98 4.32 3.11 20.50
C THR A 98 3.03 2.78 21.23
N ASN A 99 1.95 2.51 20.50
CA ASN A 99 0.78 1.90 21.13
C ASN A 99 1.22 0.50 21.58
N LEU A 100 1.65 0.37 22.84
CA LEU A 100 2.02 -0.90 23.47
C LEU A 100 0.78 -1.71 23.90
N THR A 101 -0.40 -1.24 23.51
CA THR A 101 -1.69 -1.88 23.77
C THR A 101 -1.97 -2.94 22.71
N GLY A 102 -2.52 -4.09 23.10
CA GLY A 102 -2.88 -5.18 22.18
C GLY A 102 -2.13 -6.49 22.41
N LYS A 103 -2.15 -7.38 21.40
CA LYS A 103 -1.52 -8.71 21.52
C LYS A 103 -0.01 -8.60 21.33
N ARG A 104 0.75 -9.30 22.17
CA ARG A 104 2.22 -9.30 22.14
C ARG A 104 2.83 -9.69 20.79
N LYS A 105 2.16 -10.58 20.05
CA LYS A 105 2.60 -11.03 18.72
C LYS A 105 2.49 -9.96 17.62
N ASP A 106 1.81 -8.85 17.90
CA ASP A 106 1.64 -7.75 16.95
C ASP A 106 2.68 -6.64 17.18
N LEU A 107 3.39 -6.65 18.33
CA LEU A 107 4.48 -5.70 18.63
C LEU A 107 5.80 -6.10 17.93
N SER A 108 6.69 -5.13 17.73
CA SER A 108 8.06 -5.36 17.28
C SER A 108 8.84 -6.24 18.27
N MET A 109 9.80 -7.02 17.77
CA MET A 109 10.68 -7.85 18.61
C MET A 109 11.44 -7.03 19.67
N ALA A 110 11.81 -5.78 19.36
CA ALA A 110 12.47 -4.90 20.31
C ALA A 110 11.54 -4.53 21.48
N ASP A 111 10.29 -4.18 21.18
CA ASP A 111 9.30 -3.78 22.19
C ASP A 111 8.87 -4.97 23.05
N ARG A 112 8.74 -6.17 22.46
CA ARG A 112 8.48 -7.41 23.21
C ARG A 112 9.54 -7.65 24.27
N ARG A 113 10.83 -7.59 23.88
CA ARG A 113 11.95 -7.78 24.81
C ARG A 113 11.95 -6.74 25.93
N ARG A 114 11.59 -5.49 25.61
CA ARG A 114 11.49 -4.42 26.61
C ARG A 114 10.39 -4.72 27.62
N LEU A 115 9.19 -5.08 27.16
CA LEU A 115 8.07 -5.44 28.03
C LEU A 115 8.36 -6.67 28.90
N ASP A 116 9.00 -7.70 28.33
CA ASP A 116 9.36 -8.91 29.07
C ASP A 116 10.37 -8.61 30.19
N LYS A 117 11.34 -7.74 29.91
CA LYS A 117 12.29 -7.26 30.92
C LYS A 117 11.60 -6.51 32.05
N GLU A 118 10.70 -5.57 31.71
CA GLU A 118 9.93 -4.78 32.69
C GLU A 118 9.04 -5.69 33.55
N GLN A 119 8.36 -6.67 32.94
CA GLN A 119 7.55 -7.66 33.65
C GLN A 119 8.38 -8.51 34.62
N ALA A 120 9.54 -9.03 34.17
CA ALA A 120 10.42 -9.82 35.01
C ALA A 120 10.91 -9.01 36.23
N MET A 121 11.25 -7.74 36.03
CA MET A 121 11.65 -6.83 37.11
C MET A 121 10.51 -6.60 38.11
N ALA A 122 9.29 -6.35 37.64
CA ALA A 122 8.13 -6.15 38.51
C ALA A 122 7.80 -7.39 39.34
N ILE A 123 7.86 -8.58 38.74
CA ILE A 123 7.64 -9.86 39.45
C ILE A 123 8.70 -10.07 40.52
N ALA A 124 9.98 -9.81 40.20
CA ALA A 124 11.06 -9.95 41.17
C ALA A 124 10.90 -9.00 42.36
N ALA A 125 10.54 -7.73 42.10
CA ALA A 125 10.27 -6.75 43.16
C ALA A 125 9.09 -7.16 44.04
N TYR A 126 7.99 -7.63 43.44
CA TYR A 126 6.81 -8.09 44.17
C TYR A 126 7.13 -9.30 45.06
N LYS A 127 7.90 -10.27 44.55
CA LYS A 127 8.34 -11.44 45.33
C LYS A 127 9.15 -11.04 46.56
N LYS A 128 10.07 -10.09 46.41
CA LYS A 128 10.85 -9.55 47.55
C LYS A 128 9.93 -8.90 48.58
N LEU A 129 9.06 -7.99 48.16
CA LEU A 129 8.12 -7.31 49.05
C LEU A 129 7.23 -8.31 49.80
N LYS A 130 6.74 -9.35 49.13
CA LYS A 130 5.95 -10.40 49.76
C LYS A 130 6.75 -11.24 50.75
N ALA A 131 8.01 -11.55 50.45
CA ALA A 131 8.89 -12.26 51.37
C ALA A 131 9.16 -11.42 52.63
N ASP A 132 9.45 -10.13 52.46
CA ASP A 132 9.67 -9.20 53.58
C ASP A 132 8.42 -9.08 54.45
N ARG A 133 7.23 -8.98 53.82
CA ARG A 133 5.96 -8.96 54.54
C ARG A 133 5.69 -10.26 55.31
N TRP A 134 6.06 -11.41 54.77
CA TRP A 134 5.91 -12.69 55.44
C TRP A 134 6.83 -12.77 56.66
N GLN A 135 8.11 -12.43 56.50
CA GLN A 135 9.12 -12.36 57.57
C GLN A 135 8.66 -11.45 58.72
N ALA A 136 8.16 -10.24 58.40
CA ALA A 136 7.63 -9.31 59.39
C ALA A 136 6.40 -9.83 60.16
N GLY A 137 5.66 -10.78 59.58
CA GLY A 137 4.53 -11.43 60.23
C GLY A 137 4.90 -12.64 61.10
N GLN A 138 6.06 -13.27 60.86
CA GLN A 138 6.56 -14.41 61.65
C GLN A 138 7.34 -13.97 62.91
N GLY A 139 7.76 -12.71 62.97
CA GLY A 139 8.46 -12.12 64.13
C GLY A 139 7.54 -11.47 65.18
N LYS A 140 6.25 -11.81 65.19
CA LYS A 140 5.27 -11.38 66.20
C LYS A 140 4.72 -12.56 66.96
#